data_AF-A0AAI9WYK6-F1
#
_entry.id   AF-A0AAI9WYK6-F1
#
_cell.length_a   1.000
_cell.length_b   1.000
_cell.length_c   1.000
_cell.angle_alpha   90.00
_cell.angle_beta   90.00
_cell.angle_gamma   90.00
#
_symmetry.space_group_name_H-M   'P 1'
#
loop_
_entity.id
_entity.type
_entity.pdbx_description
1 polymer ?
#
loop_
_entity_poly.entity_id
_entity_poly.type
_entity_poly.pdbx_seq_one_letter_code
_entity_poly.pdbx_strand_id
1 'polypeptide(L)'
;MPVELVLSPLMRPVVRAKAVLFSPHRNSSHYIPQIRELPEDVSQYAVIRRFGSGSKIFDVFDTNKGQMPVGGKNPADKIFWFHRSRAVKGAYKMFSSKILATGPDGEDEPIADVRAGLRGNVLLIRAPDAPAAELGWHILNHRVDAIDSYRMFTMSNGLTYQWTYRGKWLELVHNLGEKESEIRERIGRVVEHGPHGFTLYIDETKMLREIALSTALCSYIDQWNTTLEVGGIYYAKQPGQVRWKRD
;
A
#
# COMPACT_ATOMS: atom_id res chain seq x y z
N MET A 1 13.10 0.68 15.08
CA MET A 1 13.05 2.12 14.72
C MET A 1 14.40 2.83 14.86
N PRO A 2 15.25 2.57 15.89
CA PRO A 2 16.63 3.06 15.88
C PRO A 2 17.50 2.35 14.83
N VAL A 3 17.39 1.02 14.77
CA VAL A 3 18.24 0.17 13.92
C VAL A 3 18.07 0.46 12.42
N GLU A 4 16.85 0.65 11.92
CA GLU A 4 16.62 0.93 10.49
C GLU A 4 17.16 2.30 10.05
N LEU A 5 17.14 3.30 10.94
CA LEU A 5 17.71 4.63 10.68
C LEU A 5 19.24 4.56 10.63
N VAL A 6 19.84 3.77 11.52
CA VAL A 6 21.29 3.48 11.57
C VAL A 6 21.73 2.64 10.37
N LEU A 7 20.93 1.67 9.94
CA LEU A 7 21.21 0.82 8.78
C LEU A 7 20.89 1.51 7.46
N SER A 8 20.09 2.57 7.46
CA SER A 8 19.68 3.24 6.23
C SER A 8 20.86 3.66 5.35
N PRO A 9 21.95 4.29 5.83
CA PRO A 9 23.07 4.70 4.98
C PRO A 9 23.77 3.53 4.28
N LEU A 10 23.64 2.32 4.80
CA LEU A 10 24.24 1.10 4.27
C LEU A 10 23.27 0.32 3.36
N MET A 11 21.99 0.27 3.72
CA MET A 11 20.95 -0.37 2.92
C MET A 11 20.63 0.42 1.64
N ARG A 12 20.68 1.75 1.71
CA ARG A 12 20.39 2.66 0.59
C ARG A 12 21.28 2.40 -0.65
N PRO A 13 22.62 2.36 -0.55
CA PRO A 13 23.48 2.04 -1.70
C PRO A 13 23.31 0.60 -2.17
N VAL A 14 23.08 -0.36 -1.27
CA VAL A 14 22.83 -1.77 -1.63
C VAL A 14 21.56 -1.92 -2.48
N VAL A 15 20.48 -1.25 -2.07
CA VAL A 15 19.21 -1.25 -2.81
C VAL A 15 19.38 -0.56 -4.17
N ARG A 16 20.09 0.57 -4.24
CA ARG A 16 20.40 1.24 -5.52
C ARG A 16 21.26 0.37 -6.43
N ALA A 17 22.32 -0.23 -5.89
CA ALA A 17 23.21 -1.12 -6.64
C ALA A 17 22.43 -2.32 -7.17
N LYS A 18 21.54 -2.90 -6.37
CA LYS A 18 20.61 -3.95 -6.79
C LYS A 18 19.76 -3.46 -7.97
N ALA A 19 19.05 -2.34 -7.83
CA ALA A 19 18.21 -1.79 -8.89
C ALA A 19 18.99 -1.52 -10.19
N VAL A 20 20.21 -0.99 -10.10
CA VAL A 20 21.09 -0.72 -11.25
C VAL A 20 21.61 -2.01 -11.90
N LEU A 21 22.03 -3.00 -11.10
CA LEU A 21 22.51 -4.30 -11.59
C LEU A 21 21.42 -5.12 -12.27
N PHE A 22 20.18 -5.03 -11.77
CA PHE A 22 19.06 -5.74 -12.37
C PHE A 22 18.49 -5.02 -13.60
N SER A 23 18.70 -3.71 -13.77
CA SER A 23 18.18 -2.91 -14.91
C SER A 23 18.61 -3.42 -16.32
N PRO A 24 19.87 -3.84 -16.57
CA PRO A 24 20.25 -4.49 -17.83
C PRO A 24 19.57 -5.85 -18.04
N HIS A 25 19.33 -6.61 -16.97
CA HIS A 25 18.61 -7.87 -17.04
C HIS A 25 17.12 -7.65 -17.36
N ARG A 26 16.51 -6.59 -16.81
CA ARG A 26 15.14 -6.12 -17.12
C ARG A 26 14.93 -5.93 -18.63
N ASN A 27 15.89 -5.30 -19.30
CA ASN A 27 15.80 -4.99 -20.73
C ASN A 27 16.07 -6.18 -21.66
N SER A 28 16.72 -7.24 -21.15
CA SER A 28 17.12 -8.41 -21.95
C SER A 28 16.29 -9.66 -21.69
N SER A 29 15.47 -9.68 -20.64
CA SER A 29 14.58 -10.80 -20.38
C SER A 29 13.32 -10.72 -21.26
N HIS A 30 13.07 -11.72 -22.10
CA HIS A 30 11.80 -11.95 -22.79
C HIS A 30 10.68 -12.44 -21.84
N TYR A 31 10.75 -12.07 -20.56
CA TYR A 31 9.76 -12.47 -19.57
C TYR A 31 8.51 -11.60 -19.72
N ILE A 32 7.42 -12.23 -20.17
CA ILE A 32 6.12 -11.60 -20.36
C ILE A 32 5.09 -12.47 -19.65
N PRO A 33 4.72 -12.16 -18.39
CA PRO A 33 3.68 -12.89 -17.70
C PRO A 33 2.33 -12.64 -18.38
N GLN A 34 1.42 -13.61 -18.25
CA GLN A 34 0.06 -13.42 -18.74
C GLN A 34 -0.69 -12.47 -17.80
N ILE A 35 -1.13 -11.32 -18.31
CA ILE A 35 -1.86 -10.33 -17.52
C ILE A 35 -3.37 -10.52 -17.75
N ARG A 36 -4.13 -10.70 -16.67
CA ARG A 36 -5.58 -10.56 -16.68
C ARG A 36 -5.96 -9.18 -16.18
N GLU A 37 -6.74 -8.47 -16.97
CA GLU A 37 -7.11 -7.09 -16.67
C GLU A 37 -8.15 -6.98 -15.56
N LEU A 38 -8.18 -5.81 -14.91
CA LEU A 38 -9.14 -5.48 -13.87
C LEU A 38 -10.55 -5.41 -14.49
N PRO A 39 -11.58 -6.05 -13.89
CA PRO A 39 -12.94 -5.87 -14.35
C PRO A 39 -13.38 -4.40 -14.22
N GLU A 40 -14.34 -3.99 -15.05
CA GLU A 40 -14.84 -2.60 -15.04
C GLU A 40 -15.68 -2.28 -13.80
N ASP A 41 -16.41 -3.27 -13.27
CA ASP A 41 -17.32 -3.10 -12.13
C ASP A 41 -16.65 -3.43 -10.79
N VAL A 42 -15.83 -2.50 -10.30
CA VAL A 42 -15.09 -2.64 -9.05
C VAL A 42 -15.49 -1.58 -8.02
N SER A 43 -15.34 -1.92 -6.74
CA SER A 43 -15.53 -0.96 -5.66
C SER A 43 -14.47 0.13 -5.71
N GLN A 44 -14.85 1.35 -5.32
CA GLN A 44 -13.97 2.50 -5.38
C GLN A 44 -14.01 3.32 -4.08
N TYR A 45 -12.84 3.54 -3.51
CA TYR A 45 -12.66 4.21 -2.23
C TYR A 45 -11.71 5.40 -2.36
N ALA A 46 -12.11 6.55 -1.83
CA ALA A 46 -11.27 7.74 -1.78
C ALA A 46 -10.58 7.83 -0.42
N VAL A 47 -9.24 7.80 -0.41
CA VAL A 47 -8.41 8.00 0.76
C VAL A 47 -7.87 9.43 0.71
N ILE A 48 -8.36 10.29 1.59
CA ILE A 48 -8.14 11.73 1.54
C ILE A 48 -7.50 12.20 2.83
N ARG A 49 -6.47 13.05 2.68
CA ARG A 49 -5.81 13.69 3.81
C ARG A 49 -6.75 14.68 4.49
N ARG A 50 -6.98 14.51 5.80
CA ARG A 50 -7.84 15.42 6.57
C ARG A 50 -7.22 16.83 6.63
N PHE A 51 -8.03 17.83 6.32
CA PHE A 51 -7.62 19.24 6.38
C PHE A 51 -7.11 19.61 7.79
N GLY A 52 -6.07 20.43 7.87
CA GLY A 52 -5.43 20.84 9.13
C GLY A 52 -4.61 19.76 9.86
N SER A 53 -4.72 18.49 9.48
CA SER A 53 -3.98 17.39 10.14
C SER A 53 -2.56 17.17 9.60
N GLY A 54 -2.21 17.80 8.47
CA GLY A 54 -1.02 17.45 7.70
C GLY A 54 -1.07 15.99 7.23
N SER A 55 0.06 15.29 7.15
CA SER A 55 0.12 13.87 6.81
C SER A 55 -0.12 12.93 8.00
N LYS A 56 -0.96 13.34 8.96
CA LYS A 56 -1.22 12.57 10.18
C LYS A 56 -2.51 11.77 10.09
N ILE A 57 -3.52 12.27 9.39
CA ILE A 57 -4.83 11.62 9.32
C ILE A 57 -5.27 11.51 7.86
N PHE A 58 -5.66 10.31 7.48
CA PHE A 58 -6.31 10.04 6.20
C PHE A 58 -7.70 9.46 6.45
N ASP A 59 -8.72 10.11 5.92
CA ASP A 59 -10.10 9.64 5.95
C ASP A 59 -10.39 8.81 4.71
N VAL A 60 -11.16 7.74 4.86
CA VAL A 60 -11.56 6.85 3.77
C VAL A 60 -13.06 7.01 3.56
N PHE A 61 -13.45 7.28 2.31
CA PHE A 61 -14.83 7.41 1.89
C PHE A 61 -15.15 6.39 0.80
N ASP A 62 -16.36 5.83 0.85
CA ASP A 62 -16.92 5.13 -0.30
C ASP A 62 -17.35 6.16 -1.34
N THR A 63 -16.93 5.95 -2.59
CA THR A 63 -17.26 6.84 -3.70
C THR A 63 -18.51 6.39 -4.47
N ASN A 64 -19.13 5.27 -4.08
CA ASN A 64 -20.23 4.63 -4.79
C ASN A 64 -19.92 4.45 -6.28
N LYS A 65 -18.81 3.76 -6.58
CA LYS A 65 -18.32 3.53 -7.97
C LYS A 65 -18.13 4.84 -8.75
N GLY A 66 -17.66 5.88 -8.08
CA GLY A 66 -17.23 7.13 -8.72
C GLY A 66 -18.30 8.22 -8.79
N GLN A 67 -19.51 7.97 -8.29
CA GLN A 67 -20.55 8.99 -8.15
C GLN A 67 -20.10 10.14 -7.22
N MET A 68 -19.32 9.82 -6.19
CA MET A 68 -18.77 10.78 -5.23
C MET A 68 -17.23 10.66 -5.19
N PRO A 69 -16.50 11.25 -6.15
CA PRO A 69 -15.06 11.00 -6.32
C PRO A 69 -14.19 11.44 -5.14
N VAL A 70 -14.70 12.33 -4.28
CA VAL A 70 -14.01 12.88 -3.10
C VAL A 70 -14.70 12.42 -1.80
N GLY A 71 -15.64 11.48 -1.87
CA GLY A 71 -16.47 11.08 -0.75
C GLY A 71 -17.66 12.00 -0.46
N GLY A 72 -18.44 11.65 0.57
CA GLY A 72 -19.60 12.42 1.00
C GLY A 72 -19.24 13.86 1.39
N LYS A 73 -20.18 14.79 1.18
CA LYS A 73 -19.98 16.21 1.56
C LYS A 73 -19.80 16.39 3.07
N ASN A 74 -20.25 15.42 3.87
CA ASN A 74 -20.13 15.44 5.31
C ASN A 74 -18.91 14.61 5.77
N PRO A 75 -17.99 15.19 6.57
CA PRO A 75 -16.88 14.45 7.18
C PRO A 75 -17.29 13.26 8.07
N ALA A 76 -18.58 13.20 8.46
CA ALA A 76 -19.14 12.07 9.20
C ALA A 76 -19.31 10.80 8.33
N ASP A 77 -19.37 10.94 7.01
CA ASP A 77 -19.62 9.83 6.07
C ASP A 77 -18.38 8.94 5.84
N LYS A 78 -17.31 9.15 6.62
CA LYS A 78 -16.09 8.34 6.54
C LYS A 78 -16.38 6.91 7.00
N ILE A 79 -15.98 5.93 6.19
CA ILE A 79 -16.10 4.52 6.53
C ILE A 79 -14.95 4.05 7.42
N PHE A 80 -13.75 4.57 7.17
CA PHE A 80 -12.53 4.30 7.94
C PHE A 80 -11.70 5.58 8.08
N TRP A 81 -10.75 5.58 9.02
CA TRP A 81 -9.69 6.57 9.03
C TRP A 81 -8.39 5.97 9.53
N PHE A 82 -7.28 6.47 8.98
CA PHE A 82 -5.94 6.15 9.41
C PHE A 82 -5.40 7.29 10.25
N HIS A 83 -4.91 6.97 11.44
CA HIS A 83 -4.28 7.92 12.35
C HIS A 83 -2.81 7.55 12.55
N ARG A 84 -1.91 8.47 12.22
CA ARG A 84 -0.47 8.27 12.34
C ARG A 84 -0.04 8.25 13.80
N SER A 85 0.83 7.31 14.14
CA SER A 85 1.55 7.32 15.41
C SER A 85 2.43 8.57 15.52
N ARG A 86 2.50 9.15 16.73
CA ARG A 86 3.42 10.26 17.02
C ARG A 86 4.87 9.80 17.09
N ALA A 87 5.09 8.55 17.48
CA ALA A 87 6.43 7.98 17.65
C ALA A 87 7.09 7.58 16.33
N VAL A 88 6.30 7.27 15.29
CA VAL A 88 6.80 6.68 14.05
C VAL A 88 6.15 7.28 12.81
N LYS A 89 6.96 7.89 11.92
CA LYS A 89 6.49 8.56 10.68
C LYS A 89 5.78 7.63 9.69
N GLY A 90 6.08 6.33 9.73
CA GLY A 90 5.47 5.30 8.87
C GLY A 90 4.43 4.43 9.54
N ALA A 91 4.08 4.65 10.81
CA ALA A 91 3.10 3.81 11.50
C ALA A 91 1.74 4.50 11.60
N TYR A 92 0.68 3.80 11.23
CA TYR A 92 -0.70 4.26 11.24
C TYR A 92 -1.58 3.21 11.89
N LYS A 93 -2.60 3.67 12.60
CA LYS A 93 -3.69 2.84 13.09
C LYS A 93 -4.92 3.10 12.24
N MET A 94 -5.56 2.06 11.75
CA MET A 94 -6.83 2.13 11.02
C MET A 94 -7.97 1.92 12.00
N PHE A 95 -9.01 2.72 11.88
CA PHE A 95 -10.24 2.64 12.67
C PHE A 95 -11.45 2.57 11.74
N SER A 96 -12.57 2.04 12.25
CA SER A 96 -13.81 1.89 11.50
C SER A 96 -14.96 2.66 12.14
N SER A 97 -15.79 3.27 11.30
CA SER A 97 -17.05 3.89 11.74
C SER A 97 -18.06 2.88 12.29
N LYS A 98 -17.95 1.60 11.93
CA LYS A 98 -18.84 0.52 12.41
C LYS A 98 -18.55 0.09 13.84
N ILE A 99 -17.35 0.35 14.35
CA ILE A 99 -16.86 -0.13 15.64
C ILE A 99 -16.31 1.08 16.39
N LEU A 100 -17.23 1.86 16.98
CA LEU A 100 -16.91 3.01 17.82
C LEU A 100 -17.15 2.66 19.28
N ALA A 101 -16.32 3.23 20.16
CA ALA A 101 -16.47 3.10 21.62
C ALA A 101 -16.59 1.65 22.15
N THR A 102 -15.89 0.70 21.52
CA THR A 102 -15.92 -0.72 21.95
C THR A 102 -14.84 -1.09 22.96
N GLY A 103 -13.92 -0.18 23.26
CA GLY A 103 -12.87 -0.41 24.25
C GLY A 103 -13.38 -0.44 25.70
N PRO A 104 -12.57 -0.92 26.65
CA PRO A 104 -12.96 -1.06 28.06
C PRO A 104 -13.46 0.24 28.69
N ASP A 105 -12.89 1.38 28.27
CA ASP A 105 -13.22 2.72 28.77
C ASP A 105 -14.08 3.52 27.77
N GLY A 106 -14.73 2.84 26.81
CA GLY A 106 -15.49 3.48 25.73
C GLY A 106 -14.62 4.16 24.66
N GLU A 107 -13.36 3.75 24.55
CA GLU A 107 -12.44 4.23 23.52
C GLU A 107 -12.64 3.53 22.16
N ASP A 108 -12.21 4.20 21.09
CA ASP A 108 -12.21 3.61 19.75
C ASP A 108 -11.05 2.62 19.61
N GLU A 109 -11.35 1.38 19.26
CA GLU A 109 -10.35 0.34 19.05
C GLU A 109 -9.86 0.33 17.59
N PRO A 110 -8.54 0.19 17.34
CA PRO A 110 -8.02 0.07 15.99
C PRO A 110 -8.39 -1.29 15.40
N ILE A 111 -8.82 -1.27 14.14
CA ILE A 111 -9.08 -2.48 13.36
C ILE A 111 -7.82 -3.06 12.73
N ALA A 112 -6.83 -2.21 12.42
CA ALA A 112 -5.54 -2.62 11.89
C ALA A 112 -4.40 -1.68 12.29
N ASP A 113 -3.21 -2.22 12.45
CA ASP A 113 -1.96 -1.47 12.62
C ASP A 113 -1.10 -1.60 11.36
N VAL A 114 -0.84 -0.48 10.69
CA VAL A 114 -0.05 -0.39 9.47
C VAL A 114 1.32 0.18 9.79
N ARG A 115 2.37 -0.45 9.30
CA ARG A 115 3.74 0.03 9.43
C ARG A 115 4.44 -0.02 8.09
N ALA A 116 4.65 1.15 7.52
CA ALA A 116 5.37 1.33 6.27
C ALA A 116 6.89 1.46 6.51
N GLY A 117 7.68 0.89 5.60
CA GLY A 117 9.15 0.84 5.69
C GLY A 117 9.76 -0.10 4.66
N LEU A 118 11.08 -0.33 4.74
CA LEU A 118 11.78 -1.31 3.88
C LEU A 118 11.16 -2.70 3.96
N ARG A 119 10.70 -3.10 5.16
CA ARG A 119 9.77 -4.21 5.37
C ARG A 119 8.48 -3.61 5.92
N GLY A 120 7.42 -3.62 5.11
CA GLY A 120 6.12 -3.14 5.54
C GLY A 120 5.37 -4.24 6.28
N ASN A 121 4.56 -3.91 7.27
CA ASN A 121 3.71 -4.87 7.96
C ASN A 121 2.31 -4.28 8.15
N VAL A 122 1.29 -5.11 8.03
CA VAL A 122 -0.09 -4.80 8.40
C VAL A 122 -0.55 -5.85 9.39
N LEU A 123 -0.92 -5.45 10.61
CA LEU A 123 -1.56 -6.31 11.59
C LEU A 123 -3.06 -6.05 11.53
N LEU A 124 -3.85 -7.00 11.04
CA LEU A 124 -5.31 -6.93 11.12
C LEU A 124 -5.73 -7.47 12.49
N ILE A 125 -6.28 -6.61 13.34
CA ILE A 125 -6.63 -6.93 14.74
C ILE A 125 -8.06 -7.44 14.81
N ARG A 126 -8.97 -6.69 14.20
CA ARG A 126 -10.41 -6.94 14.23
C ARG A 126 -11.04 -6.31 13.02
N ALA A 127 -11.81 -7.05 12.24
CA ALA A 127 -12.61 -6.48 11.16
C ALA A 127 -13.96 -7.20 11.12
N PRO A 128 -15.08 -6.47 11.15
CA PRO A 128 -16.41 -7.07 11.32
C PRO A 128 -16.81 -7.94 10.12
N ASP A 129 -16.32 -7.59 8.93
CA ASP A 129 -16.64 -8.28 7.68
C ASP A 129 -15.51 -9.23 7.22
N ALA A 130 -14.40 -9.33 7.97
CA ALA A 130 -13.25 -10.16 7.59
C ALA A 130 -13.33 -11.57 8.18
N PRO A 131 -12.96 -12.63 7.44
CA PRO A 131 -12.78 -13.97 7.98
C PRO A 131 -11.73 -13.97 9.10
N ALA A 132 -11.98 -14.73 10.17
CA ALA A 132 -11.08 -14.86 11.31
C ALA A 132 -9.67 -15.35 10.91
N ALA A 133 -9.55 -16.11 9.81
CA ALA A 133 -8.29 -16.61 9.29
C ALA A 133 -7.35 -15.50 8.79
N GLU A 134 -7.89 -14.35 8.39
CA GLU A 134 -7.11 -13.20 7.90
C GLU A 134 -6.65 -12.26 9.03
N LEU A 135 -7.07 -12.52 10.27
CA LEU A 135 -6.57 -11.78 11.43
C LEU A 135 -5.10 -12.14 11.69
N GLY A 136 -4.31 -11.13 12.05
CA GLY A 136 -2.87 -11.28 12.31
C GLY A 136 -1.99 -10.49 11.35
N TRP A 137 -0.72 -10.92 11.27
CA TRP A 137 0.34 -10.19 10.58
C TRP A 137 0.44 -10.55 9.11
N HIS A 138 0.27 -9.53 8.27
CA HIS A 138 0.56 -9.54 6.84
C HIS A 138 1.86 -8.79 6.59
N ILE A 139 2.88 -9.51 6.13
CA ILE A 139 4.22 -8.95 5.91
C ILE A 139 4.38 -8.58 4.44
N LEU A 140 4.69 -7.31 4.18
CA LEU A 140 4.96 -6.76 2.85
C LEU A 140 6.46 -6.78 2.58
N ASN A 141 6.87 -7.75 1.76
CA ASN A 141 8.24 -7.90 1.31
C ASN A 141 8.49 -7.11 0.03
N HIS A 142 9.70 -6.56 -0.08
CA HIS A 142 10.14 -5.91 -1.30
C HIS A 142 10.75 -6.93 -2.26
N ARG A 143 10.22 -7.03 -3.47
CA ARG A 143 10.79 -7.84 -4.55
C ARG A 143 10.95 -6.99 -5.81
N VAL A 144 11.94 -7.33 -6.60
CA VAL A 144 12.22 -6.68 -7.87
C VAL A 144 12.39 -7.79 -8.90
N ASP A 145 11.75 -7.64 -10.05
CA ASP A 145 11.96 -8.50 -11.21
C ASP A 145 12.35 -7.68 -12.45
N ALA A 146 12.28 -8.35 -13.62
CA ALA A 146 12.51 -7.78 -14.94
C ALA A 146 11.61 -6.58 -15.30
N ILE A 147 10.40 -6.52 -14.77
CA ILE A 147 9.31 -5.65 -15.22
C ILE A 147 9.15 -4.46 -14.27
N ASP A 148 9.07 -4.73 -12.96
CA ASP A 148 8.78 -3.69 -11.96
C ASP A 148 9.40 -3.97 -10.59
N SER A 149 9.12 -3.08 -9.64
CA SER A 149 9.34 -3.20 -8.22
C SER A 149 8.01 -3.51 -7.54
N TYR A 150 8.00 -4.51 -6.64
CA TYR A 150 6.80 -5.07 -6.04
C TYR A 150 6.85 -5.02 -4.52
N ARG A 151 5.69 -4.74 -3.93
CA ARG A 151 5.40 -5.05 -2.53
C ARG A 151 4.50 -6.27 -2.47
N MET A 152 5.10 -7.41 -2.15
CA MET A 152 4.41 -8.69 -2.12
C MET A 152 4.00 -9.06 -0.71
N PHE A 153 2.84 -9.69 -0.58
CA PHE A 153 2.33 -10.26 0.66
C PHE A 153 1.48 -11.49 0.35
N THR A 154 1.35 -12.38 1.33
CA THR A 154 0.58 -13.62 1.22
C THR A 154 -0.58 -13.56 2.19
N MET A 155 -1.78 -13.90 1.73
CA MET A 155 -2.98 -13.97 2.58
C MET A 155 -3.16 -15.37 3.17
N SER A 156 -4.13 -15.54 4.07
CA SER A 156 -4.38 -16.83 4.73
C SER A 156 -4.78 -17.95 3.76
N ASN A 157 -5.33 -17.58 2.60
CA ASN A 157 -5.64 -18.50 1.50
C ASN A 157 -4.40 -19.09 0.80
N GLY A 158 -3.19 -18.68 1.18
CA GLY A 158 -1.94 -19.14 0.58
C GLY A 158 -1.61 -18.48 -0.77
N LEU A 159 -2.46 -17.58 -1.26
CA LEU A 159 -2.23 -16.85 -2.51
C LEU A 159 -1.34 -15.64 -2.27
N THR A 160 -0.53 -15.32 -3.28
CA THR A 160 0.40 -14.19 -3.24
C THR A 160 -0.17 -13.01 -4.00
N TYR A 161 -0.13 -11.84 -3.36
CA TYR A 161 -0.59 -10.58 -3.89
C TYR A 161 0.58 -9.61 -3.97
N GLN A 162 0.56 -8.72 -4.96
CA GLN A 162 1.63 -7.74 -5.15
C GLN A 162 1.11 -6.37 -5.59
N TRP A 163 1.70 -5.32 -5.01
CA TRP A 163 1.54 -3.95 -5.50
C TRP A 163 2.69 -3.58 -6.44
N THR A 164 2.35 -3.19 -7.67
CA THR A 164 3.31 -2.70 -8.65
C THR A 164 3.68 -1.23 -8.39
N TYR A 165 4.89 -0.82 -8.75
CA TYR A 165 5.34 0.56 -8.54
C TYR A 165 4.90 1.49 -9.68
N ARG A 166 5.07 1.06 -10.94
CA ARG A 166 4.79 1.91 -12.12
C ARG A 166 3.31 2.06 -12.40
N GLY A 167 2.58 0.94 -12.40
CA GLY A 167 1.16 0.91 -12.71
C GLY A 167 0.26 1.08 -11.48
N LYS A 168 0.81 0.89 -10.27
CA LYS A 168 0.07 0.92 -9.00
C LYS A 168 -1.12 -0.03 -9.00
N TRP A 169 -0.92 -1.17 -9.65
CA TRP A 169 -1.87 -2.28 -9.71
C TRP A 169 -1.68 -3.19 -8.50
N LEU A 170 -2.79 -3.68 -7.97
CA LEU A 170 -2.82 -4.84 -7.10
C LEU A 170 -3.05 -6.06 -7.97
N GLU A 171 -2.09 -6.98 -7.94
CA GLU A 171 -2.10 -8.19 -8.74
C GLU A 171 -2.13 -9.41 -7.82
N LEU A 172 -3.05 -10.33 -8.11
CA LEU A 172 -3.02 -11.70 -7.62
C LEU A 172 -2.11 -12.52 -8.55
N VAL A 173 -1.09 -13.16 -7.99
CA VAL A 173 -0.09 -13.90 -8.76
C VAL A 173 -0.29 -15.40 -8.59
N HIS A 174 -0.47 -16.09 -9.72
CA HIS A 174 -0.46 -17.55 -9.80
C HIS A 174 0.87 -18.02 -10.38
N ASN A 175 1.40 -19.14 -9.87
CA ASN A 175 2.66 -19.76 -10.33
C ASN A 175 3.86 -18.80 -10.29
N LEU A 176 4.01 -18.09 -9.16
CA LEU A 176 5.06 -17.10 -8.97
C LEU A 176 6.46 -17.69 -9.27
N GLY A 177 7.18 -17.10 -10.22
CA GLY A 177 8.53 -17.50 -10.60
C GLY A 177 8.60 -18.53 -11.73
N GLU A 178 7.46 -19.05 -12.19
CA GLU A 178 7.41 -19.86 -13.39
C GLU A 178 7.20 -18.96 -14.61
N LYS A 179 8.26 -18.76 -15.39
CA LYS A 179 8.33 -17.71 -16.43
C LYS A 179 7.08 -17.59 -17.30
N GLU A 180 6.73 -18.66 -18.01
CA GLU A 180 5.67 -18.64 -19.04
C GLU A 180 4.29 -19.00 -18.49
N SER A 181 4.22 -19.63 -17.31
CA SER A 181 2.98 -20.03 -16.64
C SER A 181 2.56 -19.06 -15.53
N GLU A 182 3.34 -18.01 -15.25
CA GLU A 182 2.97 -16.98 -14.29
C GLU A 182 1.82 -16.14 -14.84
N ILE A 183 0.70 -16.16 -14.11
CA ILE A 183 -0.49 -15.37 -14.41
C ILE A 183 -0.60 -14.28 -13.35
N ARG A 184 -0.68 -13.02 -13.80
CA ARG A 184 -0.90 -11.85 -12.96
C ARG A 184 -2.28 -11.30 -13.22
N GLU A 185 -3.18 -11.53 -12.28
CA GLU A 185 -4.54 -11.03 -12.35
C GLU A 185 -4.67 -9.71 -11.60
N ARG A 186 -5.02 -8.64 -12.32
CA ARG A 186 -5.26 -7.33 -11.72
C ARG A 186 -6.60 -7.36 -10.98
N ILE A 187 -6.54 -7.14 -9.68
CA ILE A 187 -7.71 -7.13 -8.80
C ILE A 187 -7.91 -5.78 -8.11
N GLY A 188 -6.98 -4.84 -8.29
CA GLY A 188 -7.16 -3.47 -7.86
C GLY A 188 -6.18 -2.50 -8.50
N ARG A 189 -6.41 -1.21 -8.29
CA ARG A 189 -5.57 -0.11 -8.79
C ARG A 189 -5.58 1.04 -7.82
N VAL A 190 -4.45 1.75 -7.71
CA VAL A 190 -4.38 3.03 -7.02
C VAL A 190 -4.11 4.17 -8.01
N VAL A 191 -4.89 5.25 -7.87
CA VAL A 191 -4.68 6.51 -8.56
C VAL A 191 -4.34 7.58 -7.52
N GLU A 192 -3.14 8.15 -7.58
CA GLU A 192 -2.69 9.12 -6.60
C GLU A 192 -3.13 10.55 -6.92
N HIS A 193 -3.52 11.28 -5.89
CA HIS A 193 -3.88 12.70 -5.95
C HIS A 193 -2.76 13.57 -5.37
N GLY A 194 -1.50 13.20 -5.67
CA GLY A 194 -0.31 13.84 -5.11
C GLY A 194 -0.30 13.75 -3.57
N PRO A 195 -0.06 14.87 -2.83
CA PRO A 195 0.02 14.86 -1.37
C PRO A 195 -1.34 14.84 -0.66
N HIS A 196 -2.45 14.83 -1.42
CA HIS A 196 -3.80 14.88 -0.89
C HIS A 196 -4.38 13.50 -0.57
N GLY A 197 -3.71 12.43 -1.01
CA GLY A 197 -4.13 11.05 -0.83
C GLY A 197 -4.22 10.31 -2.16
N PHE A 198 -5.11 9.33 -2.25
CA PHE A 198 -5.27 8.47 -3.41
C PHE A 198 -6.67 7.87 -3.48
N THR A 199 -7.05 7.38 -4.66
CA THR A 199 -8.25 6.57 -4.87
C THR A 199 -7.85 5.14 -5.11
N LEU A 200 -8.47 4.22 -4.37
CA LEU A 200 -8.33 2.78 -4.52
C LEU A 200 -9.52 2.24 -5.31
N TYR A 201 -9.23 1.42 -6.31
CA TYR A 201 -10.18 0.57 -7.03
C TYR A 201 -9.89 -0.87 -6.63
N ILE A 202 -10.90 -1.66 -6.30
CA ILE A 202 -10.71 -3.04 -5.84
C ILE A 202 -11.90 -3.94 -6.16
N ASP A 203 -11.58 -5.15 -6.62
CA ASP A 203 -12.49 -6.29 -6.65
C ASP A 203 -12.55 -6.95 -5.26
N GLU A 204 -13.62 -6.63 -4.51
CA GLU A 204 -13.84 -7.16 -3.16
C GLU A 204 -14.15 -8.66 -3.13
N THR A 205 -14.44 -9.29 -4.28
CA THR A 205 -14.63 -10.74 -4.32
C THR A 205 -13.33 -11.52 -4.14
N LYS A 206 -12.18 -10.88 -4.37
CA LYS A 206 -10.84 -11.51 -4.35
C LYS A 206 -9.94 -11.01 -3.23
N MET A 207 -10.27 -9.87 -2.61
CA MET A 207 -9.46 -9.23 -1.60
C MET A 207 -10.33 -8.43 -0.63
N LEU A 208 -10.01 -8.52 0.65
CA LEU A 208 -10.66 -7.71 1.69
C LEU A 208 -10.26 -6.24 1.55
N ARG A 209 -11.25 -5.35 1.55
CA ARG A 209 -11.02 -3.90 1.43
C ARG A 209 -10.11 -3.36 2.54
N GLU A 210 -10.18 -3.87 3.78
CA GLU A 210 -9.37 -3.41 4.91
C GLU A 210 -7.88 -3.69 4.67
N ILE A 211 -7.57 -4.88 4.16
CA ILE A 211 -6.19 -5.28 3.80
C ILE A 211 -5.71 -4.47 2.60
N ALA A 212 -6.55 -4.31 1.58
CA ALA A 212 -6.18 -3.53 0.41
C ALA A 212 -5.90 -2.07 0.73
N LEU A 213 -6.76 -1.42 1.52
CA LEU A 213 -6.55 -0.04 1.98
C LEU A 213 -5.27 0.07 2.81
N SER A 214 -5.03 -0.87 3.72
CA SER A 214 -3.86 -0.88 4.60
C SER A 214 -2.54 -1.09 3.85
N THR A 215 -2.53 -2.07 2.93
CA THR A 215 -1.36 -2.38 2.09
C THR A 215 -1.11 -1.29 1.06
N ALA A 216 -2.16 -0.72 0.46
CA ALA A 216 -2.06 0.45 -0.43
C ALA A 216 -1.49 1.66 0.32
N LEU A 217 -1.95 1.94 1.54
CA LEU A 217 -1.40 3.03 2.35
C LEU A 217 0.08 2.81 2.64
N CYS A 218 0.48 1.57 2.95
CA CYS A 218 1.88 1.22 3.13
C CYS A 218 2.72 1.53 1.88
N SER A 219 2.24 1.14 0.70
CA SER A 219 2.91 1.45 -0.57
C SER A 219 2.90 2.95 -0.89
N TYR A 220 1.81 3.66 -0.60
CA TYR A 220 1.71 5.11 -0.82
C TYR A 220 2.69 5.92 0.02
N ILE A 221 2.89 5.54 1.29
CA ILE A 221 3.82 6.24 2.19
C ILE A 221 5.28 5.94 1.82
N ASP A 222 5.55 4.72 1.33
CA ASP A 222 6.92 4.24 1.08
C ASP A 222 7.23 4.00 -0.42
N GLN A 223 6.68 2.95 -1.02
CA GLN A 223 7.04 2.50 -2.37
C GLN A 223 6.81 3.58 -3.43
N TRP A 224 5.66 4.27 -3.41
CA TRP A 224 5.27 5.24 -4.44
C TRP A 224 5.69 6.68 -4.13
N ASN A 225 6.21 6.94 -2.93
CA ASN A 225 6.67 8.26 -2.51
C ASN A 225 8.14 8.55 -2.89
N THR A 226 8.73 7.78 -3.80
CA THR A 226 10.11 7.93 -4.25
C THR A 226 10.21 7.75 -5.76
N THR A 227 11.35 8.14 -6.35
CA THR A 227 11.68 7.88 -7.75
C THR A 227 12.48 6.60 -7.94
N LEU A 228 13.04 6.03 -6.87
CA LEU A 228 13.98 4.91 -6.91
C LEU A 228 13.29 3.54 -6.81
N GLU A 229 11.97 3.52 -6.93
CA GLU A 229 11.12 2.32 -6.80
C GLU A 229 11.25 1.60 -5.43
N VAL A 230 11.96 2.17 -4.43
CA VAL A 230 12.20 1.61 -3.08
C VAL A 230 12.41 2.70 -2.01
N GLY A 231 11.79 2.53 -0.84
CA GLY A 231 12.21 3.21 0.40
C GLY A 231 11.85 4.70 0.49
N GLY A 232 10.70 5.13 -0.02
CA GLY A 232 10.28 6.54 -0.03
C GLY A 232 10.00 7.18 1.32
N ILE A 233 9.92 6.42 2.42
CA ILE A 233 9.96 7.05 3.76
C ILE A 233 11.32 7.69 4.03
N TYR A 234 12.38 7.06 3.52
CA TYR A 234 13.78 7.47 3.69
C TYR A 234 14.29 8.34 2.53
N TYR A 235 13.71 8.17 1.34
CA TYR A 235 14.00 8.92 0.11
C TYR A 235 12.72 9.49 -0.51
N ALA A 236 12.00 10.28 0.28
CA ALA A 236 10.79 10.93 -0.18
C ALA A 236 11.11 11.88 -1.34
N LYS A 237 10.25 11.88 -2.36
CA LYS A 237 10.33 12.80 -3.48
C LYS A 237 10.30 14.24 -2.94
N GLN A 238 11.41 14.96 -3.04
CA GLN A 238 11.48 16.36 -2.62
C GLN A 238 11.09 17.28 -3.78
N PRO A 239 10.00 18.05 -3.68
CA PRO A 239 9.68 19.04 -4.70
C PRO A 239 10.76 20.12 -4.71
N GLY A 240 11.43 20.31 -5.85
CA GLY A 240 12.37 21.43 -6.07
C GLY A 240 13.85 21.17 -5.76
N GLN A 241 14.29 19.95 -5.44
CA GLN A 241 15.73 19.68 -5.34
C GLN A 241 16.38 19.49 -6.72
N VAL A 242 17.45 20.24 -6.97
CA VAL A 242 18.21 20.22 -8.22
C VAL A 242 19.08 18.96 -8.28
N ARG A 243 19.08 18.31 -9.44
CA ARG A 243 19.65 16.99 -9.79
C ARG A 243 21.12 16.73 -9.39
N TRP A 244 21.87 17.75 -8.95
CA TRP A 244 23.32 17.66 -8.64
C TRP A 244 23.66 17.75 -7.15
N LYS A 245 22.70 18.00 -6.26
CA LYS A 245 22.94 17.80 -4.83
C LYS A 245 23.03 16.28 -4.62
N ARG A 246 24.25 15.77 -4.47
CA ARG A 246 24.55 14.34 -4.29
C ARG A 246 23.58 13.71 -3.29
N ASP A 247 22.79 12.76 -3.79
CA ASP A 247 21.94 11.86 -3.03
C ASP A 247 22.72 10.94 -2.07
#